data_AF-A0A956NTQ3-F1
#
_entry.id   AF-A0A956NTQ3-F1
#
_cell.length_a   1.000
_cell.length_b   1.000
_cell.length_c   1.000
_cell.angle_alpha   90.00
_cell.angle_beta   90.00
_cell.angle_gamma   90.00
#
_symmetry.space_group_name_H-M   'P 1'
#
loop_
_entity.id
_entity.type
_entity.pdbx_description
1 polymer ?
#
loop_
_entity_poly.entity_id
_entity_poly.type
_entity_poly.pdbx_seq_one_letter_code
_entity_poly.pdbx_strand_id
1 'polypeptide(L)'
;MDAVVLASYIKEIRTIKKIEWTKDEEEEESLEVSQFSYPEYPAVVEGLFNYLDQQSFYDINYLDNMEKIQEKALSLFTKEEVKSYLTSLKREERYGDGVIAEAIESGLFLEALVRLEEILQKEKIEKEEIKNDKK
;
A
#
# COMPACT_ATOMS: atom_id res chain seq x y z
N MET A 1 -12.32 5.18 -7.50
CA MET A 1 -11.27 4.17 -7.69
C MET A 1 -11.81 3.05 -8.55
N ASP A 2 -11.08 2.73 -9.61
CA ASP A 2 -11.40 1.65 -10.56
C ASP A 2 -10.70 0.35 -10.12
N ALA A 3 -11.47 -0.74 -10.01
CA ALA A 3 -10.97 -2.04 -9.60
C ALA A 3 -10.08 -2.71 -10.67
N VAL A 4 -10.32 -2.45 -11.96
CA VAL A 4 -9.52 -2.99 -13.08
C VAL A 4 -8.14 -2.36 -13.08
N VAL A 5 -8.06 -1.04 -12.83
CA VAL A 5 -6.77 -0.35 -12.72
C VAL A 5 -6.00 -0.89 -11.52
N LEU A 6 -6.65 -1.04 -10.35
CA LEU A 6 -6.01 -1.62 -9.17
C LEU A 6 -5.50 -3.05 -9.41
N ALA A 7 -6.29 -3.88 -10.11
CA ALA A 7 -5.91 -5.25 -10.47
C ALA A 7 -4.62 -5.31 -11.29
N SER A 8 -4.40 -4.34 -12.19
CA SER A 8 -3.18 -4.25 -12.99
C SER A 8 -1.94 -4.02 -12.12
N TYR A 9 -2.02 -3.07 -11.17
CA TYR A 9 -0.95 -2.85 -10.18
C TYR A 9 -0.70 -4.08 -9.32
N ILE A 10 -1.76 -4.74 -8.81
CA ILE A 10 -1.65 -5.97 -8.01
C ILE A 10 -0.89 -7.06 -8.77
N LYS A 11 -1.19 -7.24 -10.06
CA LYS A 11 -0.54 -8.27 -10.89
C LYS A 11 0.96 -8.05 -10.98
N GLU A 12 1.39 -6.81 -11.20
CA GLU A 12 2.81 -6.46 -11.31
C GLU A 12 3.51 -6.51 -9.95
N ILE A 13 2.90 -5.93 -8.90
CA ILE A 13 3.46 -5.93 -7.53
C ILE A 13 3.64 -7.36 -7.00
N ARG A 14 2.75 -8.29 -7.35
CA ARG A 14 2.86 -9.71 -6.95
C ARG A 14 4.16 -10.38 -7.43
N THR A 15 4.78 -9.84 -8.49
CA THR A 15 6.06 -10.35 -9.01
C THR A 15 7.26 -9.90 -8.20
N ILE A 16 7.11 -8.84 -7.39
CA ILE A 16 8.15 -8.32 -6.51
C ILE A 16 8.22 -9.22 -5.27
N LYS A 17 9.39 -9.81 -5.03
CA LYS A 17 9.65 -10.66 -3.86
C LYS A 17 10.59 -10.03 -2.84
N LYS A 18 11.38 -9.07 -3.28
CA LYS A 18 12.40 -8.39 -2.50
C LYS A 18 12.56 -6.98 -3.04
N ILE A 19 12.78 -6.01 -2.16
CA ILE A 19 13.14 -4.65 -2.53
C ILE A 19 14.66 -4.53 -2.53
N GLU A 20 15.20 -3.86 -3.53
CA GLU A 20 16.61 -3.52 -3.58
C GLU A 20 16.86 -2.33 -2.66
N TRP A 21 17.99 -2.36 -1.95
CA TRP A 21 18.39 -1.31 -1.02
C TRP A 21 19.70 -0.72 -1.52
N THR A 22 19.86 0.60 -1.36
CA THR A 22 21.13 1.25 -1.66
C THR A 22 22.21 0.68 -0.77
N LYS A 23 23.40 0.47 -1.35
CA LYS A 23 24.54 -0.04 -0.59
C LYS A 23 25.07 1.06 0.30
N ASP A 24 25.40 0.73 1.55
CA ASP A 24 26.24 1.60 2.36
C ASP A 24 27.58 1.76 1.63
N GLU A 25 27.97 2.99 1.29
CA GLU A 25 29.31 3.25 0.79
C GLU A 25 30.29 3.06 1.97
N GLU A 26 31.05 1.97 1.96
CA GLU A 26 32.10 1.71 2.95
C GLU A 26 33.20 2.79 2.83
N GLU A 27 33.21 3.70 3.81
CA GLU A 27 34.34 4.48 4.33
C GLU A 27 35.47 4.82 3.34
N GLU A 28 35.35 5.95 2.63
CA GLU A 28 36.52 6.80 2.41
C GLU A 28 36.62 7.80 3.57
N GLU A 29 37.78 7.79 4.22
CA GLU A 29 38.14 8.51 5.44
C GLU A 29 38.21 10.02 5.21
N SER A 30 37.07 10.68 4.94
CA SER A 30 37.01 12.13 4.79
C SER A 30 35.65 12.70 5.17
N LEU A 31 35.42 13.02 6.45
CA LEU A 31 34.45 14.03 6.93
C LEU A 31 33.07 14.07 6.22
N GLU A 32 32.52 12.93 5.81
CA GLU A 32 31.36 12.86 4.93
C GLU A 32 30.15 12.27 5.64
N VAL A 33 29.00 12.87 5.34
CA VAL A 33 27.69 12.54 5.92
C VAL A 33 27.44 11.05 5.73
N SER A 34 27.29 10.29 6.82
CA SER A 34 26.86 8.89 6.74
C SER A 34 25.53 8.83 6.00
N GLN A 35 25.53 8.38 4.75
CA GLN A 35 24.31 8.06 4.04
C GLN A 35 23.85 6.69 4.53
N PHE A 36 22.67 6.67 5.16
CA PHE A 36 22.04 5.41 5.54
C PHE A 36 21.45 4.74 4.30
N SER A 37 21.54 3.41 4.22
CA SER A 37 20.83 2.61 3.22
C SER A 37 19.33 2.93 3.20
N TYR A 38 18.76 3.06 1.99
CA TYR A 38 17.35 3.31 1.74
C TYR A 38 16.83 2.41 0.60
N PRO A 39 15.53 2.07 0.61
CA PRO A 39 14.94 1.21 -0.41
C PRO A 39 14.81 1.90 -1.78
N GLU A 40 15.10 1.16 -2.84
CA GLU A 40 14.83 1.54 -4.23
C GLU A 40 13.52 0.89 -4.69
N TYR A 41 12.44 1.69 -4.74
CA TYR A 41 11.13 1.17 -5.12
C TYR A 41 10.98 1.02 -6.63
N PRO A 42 10.49 -0.14 -7.12
CA PRO A 42 10.13 -0.28 -8.52
C PRO A 42 9.04 0.73 -8.92
N ALA A 43 9.12 1.26 -10.14
CA ALA A 43 8.20 2.29 -10.65
C ALA A 43 6.71 1.95 -10.50
N VAL A 44 6.35 0.66 -10.49
CA VAL A 44 4.97 0.21 -10.26
C VAL A 44 4.46 0.52 -8.85
N VAL A 45 5.32 0.47 -7.84
CA VAL A 45 5.00 0.80 -6.44
C VAL A 45 4.73 2.30 -6.34
N GLU A 46 5.62 3.12 -6.87
CA GLU A 46 5.43 4.58 -6.94
C GLU A 46 4.17 4.95 -7.73
N GLY A 47 3.96 4.30 -8.87
CA GLY A 47 2.78 4.47 -9.72
C GLY A 47 1.48 4.17 -8.97
N LEU A 48 1.46 3.13 -8.14
CA LEU A 48 0.31 2.81 -7.29
C LEU A 48 0.05 3.92 -6.27
N PHE A 49 1.07 4.40 -5.54
CA PHE A 49 0.88 5.48 -4.56
C PHE A 49 0.39 6.78 -5.20
N ASN A 50 0.88 7.11 -6.40
CA ASN A 50 0.39 8.24 -7.19
C ASN A 50 -1.08 8.04 -7.61
N TYR A 51 -1.45 6.84 -8.04
CA TYR A 51 -2.85 6.52 -8.35
C TYR A 51 -3.75 6.67 -7.12
N LEU A 52 -3.32 6.17 -5.96
CA LEU A 52 -4.05 6.31 -4.70
C LEU A 52 -4.23 7.79 -4.28
N ASP A 53 -3.20 8.64 -4.49
CA ASP A 53 -3.29 10.09 -4.27
C ASP A 53 -4.37 10.73 -5.15
N GLN A 54 -4.37 10.41 -6.45
CA GLN A 54 -5.36 10.93 -7.40
C GLN A 54 -6.80 10.53 -7.05
N GLN A 55 -6.98 9.40 -6.35
CA GLN A 55 -8.28 8.94 -5.88
C GLN A 55 -8.68 9.52 -4.52
N SER A 56 -7.88 10.43 -3.93
CA SER A 56 -8.07 10.93 -2.56
C SER A 56 -8.23 9.78 -1.55
N PHE A 57 -7.47 8.70 -1.75
CA PHE A 57 -7.63 7.46 -1.00
C PHE A 57 -7.03 7.51 0.40
N TYR A 58 -6.32 8.55 0.83
CA TYR A 58 -5.69 8.52 2.17
C TYR A 58 -6.63 8.94 3.30
N ASP A 59 -6.45 8.31 4.46
CA ASP A 59 -7.24 8.54 5.67
C ASP A 59 -6.53 9.54 6.60
N ILE A 60 -7.21 10.63 6.94
CA ILE A 60 -6.65 11.65 7.83
C ILE A 60 -6.61 11.15 9.28
N ASN A 61 -7.52 10.25 9.65
CA ASN A 61 -7.66 9.71 11.01
C ASN A 61 -7.05 8.31 11.15
N TYR A 62 -6.05 7.99 10.34
CA TYR A 62 -5.49 6.64 10.27
C TYR A 62 -4.95 6.14 11.61
N LEU A 63 -4.38 7.02 12.45
CA LEU A 63 -3.83 6.64 13.77
C LEU A 63 -4.91 6.02 14.68
N ASP A 64 -6.05 6.69 14.85
CA ASP A 64 -7.17 6.20 15.68
C ASP A 64 -7.75 4.89 15.15
N ASN A 65 -7.68 4.67 13.83
CA ASN A 65 -8.17 3.46 13.18
C ASN A 65 -7.17 2.31 13.28
N MET A 66 -5.87 2.60 13.20
CA MET A 66 -4.80 1.61 13.36
C MET A 66 -4.82 0.98 14.76
N GLU A 67 -5.06 1.78 15.82
CA GLU A 67 -5.20 1.25 17.19
C GLU A 67 -6.35 0.24 17.32
N LYS A 68 -7.45 0.44 16.58
CA LYS A 68 -8.63 -0.43 16.64
C LYS A 68 -8.47 -1.75 15.88
N ILE A 69 -7.54 -1.81 14.93
CA ILE A 69 -7.36 -2.96 14.03
C ILE A 69 -6.09 -3.75 14.28
N GLN A 70 -5.31 -3.39 15.30
CA GLN A 70 -4.00 -3.97 15.59
C GLN A 70 -3.98 -5.51 15.68
N GLU A 71 -5.06 -6.12 16.19
CA GLU A 71 -5.17 -7.58 16.33
C GLU A 71 -6.03 -8.24 15.24
N LYS A 72 -6.49 -7.46 14.27
CA LYS A 72 -7.40 -7.93 13.22
C LYS A 72 -6.60 -8.43 12.02
N ALA A 73 -6.99 -9.56 11.46
CA ALA A 73 -6.40 -10.04 10.21
C ALA A 73 -6.78 -9.11 9.03
N LEU A 74 -5.82 -8.81 8.14
CA LEU A 74 -6.00 -7.95 6.96
C LEU A 74 -7.17 -8.42 6.07
N SER A 75 -7.30 -9.72 5.86
CA SER A 75 -8.45 -10.33 5.14
C SER A 75 -9.85 -9.93 5.69
N LEU A 76 -9.94 -9.50 6.95
CA LEU A 76 -11.18 -9.07 7.58
C LEU A 76 -11.38 -7.55 7.55
N PHE A 77 -10.43 -6.79 6.98
CA PHE A 77 -10.50 -5.34 7.00
C PHE A 77 -11.70 -4.84 6.18
N THR A 78 -12.33 -3.78 6.67
CA THR A 78 -13.25 -2.96 5.89
C THR A 78 -12.47 -2.07 4.95
N LYS A 79 -13.17 -1.38 4.05
CA LYS A 79 -12.53 -0.43 3.13
C LYS A 79 -11.78 0.67 3.87
N GLU A 80 -12.37 1.19 4.93
CA GLU A 80 -11.81 2.26 5.76
C GLU A 80 -10.57 1.77 6.51
N GLU A 81 -10.58 0.54 7.00
CA GLU A 81 -9.42 -0.03 7.69
C GLU A 81 -8.26 -0.31 6.71
N VAL A 82 -8.54 -0.82 5.49
CA VAL A 82 -7.51 -0.91 4.44
C VAL A 82 -6.97 0.47 4.07
N LYS A 83 -7.85 1.47 4.02
CA LYS A 83 -7.49 2.87 3.79
C LYS A 83 -6.50 3.38 4.84
N SER A 84 -6.80 3.16 6.12
CA SER A 84 -5.95 3.56 7.24
C SER A 84 -4.60 2.83 7.20
N TYR A 85 -4.60 1.52 6.94
CA TYR A 85 -3.37 0.72 6.81
C TYR A 85 -2.46 1.20 5.68
N LEU A 86 -2.99 1.37 4.46
CA LEU A 86 -2.18 1.89 3.34
C LEU A 86 -1.74 3.34 3.57
N THR A 87 -2.48 4.11 4.37
CA THR A 87 -2.07 5.45 4.80
C THR A 87 -0.93 5.39 5.82
N SER A 88 -0.96 4.46 6.76
CA SER A 88 0.10 4.30 7.76
C SER A 88 1.41 3.96 7.09
N LEU A 89 1.44 2.98 6.17
CA LEU A 89 2.65 2.63 5.40
C LEU A 89 3.25 3.84 4.68
N LYS A 90 2.43 4.61 3.95
CA LYS A 90 2.91 5.81 3.24
C LYS A 90 3.45 6.88 4.18
N ARG A 91 2.82 7.05 5.34
CA ARG A 91 3.21 8.06 6.33
C ARG A 91 4.47 7.64 7.05
N GLU A 92 4.55 6.39 7.48
CA GLU A 92 5.70 5.82 8.17
C GLU A 92 6.93 5.80 7.27
N GLU A 93 6.78 5.51 5.98
CA GLU A 93 7.89 5.62 5.00
C GLU A 93 8.51 7.03 4.94
N ARG A 94 7.74 8.07 5.24
CA ARG A 94 8.28 9.44 5.28
C ARG A 94 9.19 9.67 6.48
N TYR A 95 9.04 8.89 7.54
CA TYR A 95 9.70 9.09 8.83
C TYR A 95 10.64 7.94 9.22
N GLY A 96 10.62 6.83 8.48
CA GLY A 96 11.52 5.71 8.62
C GLY A 96 11.77 5.06 7.26
N ASP A 97 12.97 4.52 7.09
CA ASP A 97 13.39 3.93 5.82
C ASP A 97 12.87 2.48 5.71
N GLY A 98 12.08 2.19 4.67
CA GLY A 98 11.77 0.81 4.26
C GLY A 98 10.59 0.13 4.94
N VAL A 99 9.64 0.88 5.50
CA VAL A 99 8.38 0.32 6.03
C VAL A 99 7.54 -0.29 4.90
N ILE A 100 7.46 0.36 3.74
CA ILE A 100 6.80 -0.18 2.55
C ILE A 100 7.59 -1.40 2.04
N ALA A 101 8.92 -1.35 2.06
CA ALA A 101 9.75 -2.48 1.66
C ALA A 101 9.47 -3.72 2.52
N GLU A 102 9.46 -3.57 3.84
CA GLU A 102 9.11 -4.63 4.79
C GLU A 102 7.69 -5.17 4.54
N ALA A 103 6.72 -4.28 4.30
CA ALA A 103 5.35 -4.68 4.01
C ALA A 103 5.22 -5.45 2.68
N ILE A 104 6.02 -5.10 1.66
CA ILE A 104 6.10 -5.85 0.39
C ILE A 104 6.70 -7.23 0.62
N GLU A 105 7.83 -7.31 1.33
CA GLU A 105 8.57 -8.56 1.55
C GLU A 105 7.83 -9.55 2.44
N SER A 106 7.12 -9.04 3.45
CA SER A 106 6.23 -9.84 4.32
C SER A 106 4.93 -10.26 3.61
N GLY A 107 4.60 -9.67 2.46
CA GLY A 107 3.38 -9.92 1.70
C GLY A 107 2.14 -9.17 2.21
N LEU A 108 2.25 -8.46 3.34
CA LEU A 108 1.14 -7.70 3.94
C LEU A 108 0.64 -6.59 3.02
N PHE A 109 1.55 -5.94 2.27
CA PHE A 109 1.18 -4.94 1.28
C PHE A 109 0.28 -5.52 0.17
N LEU A 110 0.66 -6.68 -0.36
CA LEU A 110 -0.12 -7.37 -1.38
C LEU A 110 -1.47 -7.84 -0.83
N GLU A 111 -1.51 -8.35 0.40
CA GLU A 111 -2.76 -8.76 1.05
C GLU A 111 -3.73 -7.59 1.19
N ALA A 112 -3.25 -6.42 1.64
CA ALA A 112 -4.06 -5.21 1.74
C ALA A 112 -4.65 -4.77 0.37
N LEU A 113 -3.85 -4.84 -0.71
CA LEU A 113 -4.30 -4.47 -2.04
C LEU A 113 -5.33 -5.46 -2.59
N VAL A 114 -5.12 -6.76 -2.42
CA VAL A 114 -6.09 -7.79 -2.81
C VAL A 114 -7.39 -7.60 -2.04
N ARG A 115 -7.29 -7.33 -0.73
CA ARG A 115 -8.48 -7.05 0.09
C ARG A 115 -9.25 -5.83 -0.43
N LEU A 116 -8.55 -4.76 -0.80
CA LEU A 116 -9.18 -3.58 -1.41
C LEU A 116 -9.87 -3.93 -2.73
N GLU A 117 -9.24 -4.71 -3.59
CA GLU A 117 -9.81 -5.16 -4.86
C GLU A 117 -11.12 -5.94 -4.63
N GLU A 118 -11.12 -6.92 -3.74
CA GLU A 118 -12.32 -7.70 -3.40
C GLU A 118 -13.49 -6.83 -2.96
N ILE A 119 -13.21 -5.83 -2.11
CA ILE A 119 -14.23 -4.90 -1.62
C ILE A 119 -14.81 -4.08 -2.79
N LEU A 120 -13.93 -3.53 -3.65
CA LEU A 120 -14.36 -2.73 -4.80
C LEU A 120 -15.17 -3.55 -5.81
N GLN A 121 -14.81 -4.82 -6.02
CA GLN A 121 -15.56 -5.74 -6.88
C GLN A 121 -16.96 -6.01 -6.31
N LYS A 122 -17.08 -6.28 -5.01
CA LYS A 122 -18.38 -6.46 -4.34
C LYS A 122 -19.27 -5.23 -4.45
N GLU A 123 -18.73 -4.05 -4.15
CA GLU A 123 -19.46 -2.78 -4.29
C GLU A 123 -19.96 -2.53 -5.73
N LYS A 124 -19.23 -3.02 -6.74
CA LYS A 124 -19.63 -2.89 -8.14
C LYS A 124 -20.81 -3.81 -8.46
N ILE A 125 -20.76 -5.06 -8.03
CA ILE A 125 -21.83 -6.05 -8.25
C ILE A 125 -23.13 -5.58 -7.60
N GLU A 126 -23.07 -5.15 -6.32
CA GLU A 126 -24.24 -4.64 -5.59
C GLU A 126 -24.89 -3.45 -6.31
N LYS A 127 -24.09 -2.55 -6.89
CA LYS A 127 -24.60 -1.40 -7.66
C LYS A 127 -25.26 -1.81 -8.99
N GLU A 128 -24.81 -2.89 -9.61
CA GLU A 128 -25.39 -3.40 -10.86
C GLU A 128 -26.71 -4.14 -10.59
N GLU A 129 -26.79 -4.92 -9.51
CA GLU A 129 -28.03 -5.59 -9.07
C GLU A 129 -29.14 -4.57 -8.73
N ILE A 130 -28.83 -3.54 -7.95
CA ILE A 130 -29.79 -2.48 -7.60
C ILE A 130 -30.31 -1.73 -8.84
N LYS A 131 -29.51 -1.62 -9.90
CA LYS A 131 -29.92 -0.97 -11.16
C LYS A 131 -30.85 -1.86 -11.98
N ASN A 132 -30.67 -3.17 -11.93
CA ASN A 132 -31.51 -4.12 -12.65
C ASN A 132 -32.87 -4.32 -11.97
N ASP A 133 -32.94 -4.27 -10.64
CA ASP A 133 -34.20 -4.37 -9.88
C ASP A 133 -35.10 -3.14 -9.99
N LYS A 134 -34.56 -2.00 -10.45
CA LYS A 134 -35.29 -0.74 -10.66
C LYS A 134 -35.77 -0.51 -12.10
N LYS A 135 -35.68 -1.53 -12.96
CA LYS A 135 -35.97 -1.45 -14.39
C LYS A 135 -37.09 -2.39 -14.80
#